data_AF-A0A971TIS0-F1
#
_entry.id   AF-A0A971TIS0-F1
#
_cell.length_a   1.000
_cell.length_b   1.000
_cell.length_c   1.000
_cell.angle_alpha   90.00
_cell.angle_beta   90.00
_cell.angle_gamma   90.00
#
_symmetry.space_group_name_H-M   'P 1'
#
loop_
_entity.id
_entity.type
_entity.pdbx_description
1 polymer ?
#
loop_
_entity_poly.entity_id
_entity_poly.type
_entity_poly.pdbx_seq_one_letter_code
_entity_poly.pdbx_strand_id
1 'polypeptide(L)'
;MRRFNVNLGISQMNRMEPEEIQAMLVEAAMTSIDRQDCTPLKRYMEPTFGRSMLAEWVRAKFDLDVRLQQLRDLNPDQTREMILEKVHERYLRREIECPVDIALTVSLGQKEQTDQAYGVARLVDWANWKYRAGWTLEKLQNREVREIRSDLIRLSESYLGDGRLSNEVDEAVRMRRGEELAAWARERFGAELDGQALEGAAARESLLKAGREFLRRELTNLEQMVLLSIYDSAWKEHLLAMDHLKSTIGLRGYAEKDPKIEYKREGTQMFHRMLDATRQQVSDVILKVQVSGQMQARSVWGEQRAQHDASGSAFTDADREAAMQNQGEAQVVKPIKRATPKVKPNEPCPCGSGKKYKKCCGRNG
;
A
#
# COMPACT_ATOMS: atom_id res chain seq x y z
N MET A 1 33.64 -23.92 -13.77
CA MET A 1 34.73 -24.52 -12.96
C MET A 1 34.75 -24.03 -11.51
N ARG A 2 34.72 -22.71 -11.21
CA ARG A 2 34.66 -22.21 -9.81
C ARG A 2 33.39 -22.60 -9.02
N ARG A 3 32.24 -22.76 -9.66
CA ARG A 3 30.94 -22.99 -8.99
C ARG A 3 30.82 -24.37 -8.30
N PHE A 4 31.56 -25.37 -8.77
CA PHE A 4 31.61 -26.73 -8.22
C PHE A 4 33.03 -27.11 -7.77
N ASN A 5 33.90 -26.11 -7.61
CA ASN A 5 35.29 -26.27 -7.19
C ASN A 5 36.12 -27.23 -8.07
N VAL A 6 35.82 -27.30 -9.37
CA VAL A 6 36.58 -28.10 -10.34
C VAL A 6 37.73 -27.26 -10.88
N ASN A 7 38.96 -27.68 -10.62
CA ASN A 7 40.15 -27.01 -11.13
C ASN A 7 40.77 -27.85 -12.25
N LEU A 8 40.25 -27.68 -13.47
CA LEU A 8 40.80 -28.29 -14.68
C LEU A 8 41.61 -27.22 -15.42
N GLY A 9 42.93 -27.40 -15.46
CA GLY A 9 43.81 -26.51 -16.23
C GLY A 9 43.69 -26.78 -17.73
N ILE A 10 43.91 -25.75 -18.56
CA ILE A 10 43.87 -25.86 -20.04
C ILE A 10 44.81 -26.99 -20.54
N SER A 11 45.98 -27.15 -19.91
CA SER A 11 46.94 -28.20 -20.26
C SER A 11 46.48 -29.62 -19.91
N GLN A 12 45.58 -29.78 -18.93
CA GLN A 12 44.96 -31.07 -18.60
C GLN A 12 43.81 -31.37 -19.55
N MET A 13 42.98 -30.38 -19.87
CA MET A 13 41.87 -30.54 -20.82
C MET A 13 42.35 -30.94 -22.21
N ASN A 14 43.49 -30.41 -22.66
CA ASN A 14 44.08 -30.76 -23.96
C ASN A 14 44.63 -32.21 -24.02
N ARG A 15 44.66 -32.95 -22.91
CA ARG A 15 45.15 -34.33 -22.81
C ARG A 15 44.05 -35.35 -22.47
N MET A 16 42.80 -34.90 -22.39
CA MET A 16 41.65 -35.70 -21.99
C MET A 16 40.64 -35.75 -23.14
N GLU A 17 39.92 -36.86 -23.24
CA GLU A 17 38.79 -36.94 -24.15
C GLU A 17 37.60 -36.11 -23.61
N PRO A 18 36.74 -35.54 -24.48
CA PRO A 18 35.60 -34.73 -24.04
C PRO A 18 34.67 -35.44 -23.04
N GLU A 19 34.52 -36.77 -23.18
CA GLU A 19 33.72 -37.62 -22.30
C GLU A 19 34.31 -37.70 -20.88
N GLU A 20 35.64 -37.72 -20.74
CA GLU A 20 36.34 -37.75 -19.46
C GLU A 20 36.19 -36.41 -18.71
N ILE A 21 36.31 -35.31 -19.45
CA ILE A 21 36.10 -33.97 -18.90
C ILE A 21 34.64 -33.82 -18.43
N GLN A 22 33.68 -34.32 -19.21
CA GLN A 22 32.28 -34.32 -18.84
C GLN A 22 32.02 -35.15 -17.58
N ALA A 23 32.56 -36.37 -17.50
CA ALA A 23 32.42 -37.25 -16.34
C ALA A 23 32.95 -36.58 -15.05
N MET A 24 34.16 -35.98 -15.11
CA MET A 24 34.74 -35.25 -13.98
C MET A 24 33.90 -34.05 -13.55
N LEU A 25 33.35 -33.29 -14.50
CA LEU A 25 32.49 -32.14 -14.20
C LEU A 25 31.16 -32.58 -13.55
N VAL A 26 30.58 -33.69 -14.02
CA VAL A 26 29.35 -34.27 -13.46
C VAL A 26 29.59 -34.80 -12.05
N GLU A 27 30.66 -35.56 -11.83
CA GLU A 27 31.00 -36.12 -10.51
C GLU A 27 31.25 -35.01 -9.47
N ALA A 28 31.97 -33.96 -9.86
CA ALA A 28 32.19 -32.82 -8.99
C ALA A 28 30.91 -32.03 -8.70
N ALA A 29 30.01 -31.90 -9.69
CA ALA A 29 28.70 -31.30 -9.48
C ALA A 29 27.84 -32.13 -8.51
N MET A 30 27.81 -33.46 -8.67
CA MET A 30 27.10 -34.38 -7.76
C MET A 30 27.66 -34.30 -6.34
N THR A 31 28.98 -34.38 -6.19
CA THR A 31 29.66 -34.24 -4.89
C THR A 31 29.34 -32.89 -4.23
N SER A 32 29.26 -31.82 -5.02
CA SER A 32 28.90 -30.49 -4.51
C SER A 32 27.44 -30.40 -4.08
N ILE A 33 26.52 -31.10 -4.75
CA ILE A 33 25.10 -31.17 -4.39
C ILE A 33 24.95 -31.98 -3.10
N ASP A 34 25.62 -33.13 -3.00
CA ASP A 34 25.54 -34.03 -1.84
C ASP A 34 26.12 -33.41 -0.56
N ARG A 35 27.08 -32.48 -0.72
CA ARG A 35 27.65 -31.70 0.40
C ARG A 35 26.72 -30.61 0.93
N GLN A 36 25.64 -30.27 0.21
CA GLN A 36 24.77 -29.18 0.61
C GLN A 36 23.95 -29.57 1.84
N ASP A 37 24.08 -28.82 2.93
CA ASP A 37 23.27 -29.04 4.13
C ASP A 37 21.81 -28.61 3.89
N CYS A 38 20.94 -29.61 3.72
CA CYS A 38 19.51 -29.42 3.58
C CYS A 38 18.77 -29.41 4.93
N THR A 39 19.45 -29.44 6.06
CA THR A 39 18.82 -29.39 7.40
C THR A 39 17.84 -28.22 7.58
N PRO A 40 18.11 -26.99 7.09
CA PRO A 40 17.15 -25.89 7.15
C PRO A 40 15.82 -26.15 6.43
N LEU A 41 15.79 -27.11 5.49
CA LEU A 41 14.57 -27.45 4.76
C LEU A 41 13.59 -28.31 5.56
N LYS A 42 14.04 -28.95 6.66
CA LYS A 42 13.20 -29.80 7.50
C LYS A 42 11.94 -29.08 8.01
N ARG A 43 12.04 -27.77 8.29
CA ARG A 43 10.90 -26.95 8.73
C ARG A 43 9.73 -26.96 7.73
N TYR A 44 10.02 -27.02 6.43
CA TYR A 44 8.99 -27.02 5.39
C TYR A 44 8.32 -28.39 5.22
N MET A 45 8.93 -29.45 5.76
CA MET A 45 8.40 -30.80 5.72
C MET A 45 7.52 -31.12 6.93
N GLU A 46 7.44 -30.22 7.92
CA GLU A 46 6.54 -30.40 9.06
C GLU A 46 5.08 -30.43 8.57
N PRO A 47 4.26 -31.42 8.97
CA PRO A 47 2.87 -31.54 8.51
C PRO A 47 2.02 -30.30 8.79
N THR A 48 2.38 -29.52 9.81
CA THR A 48 1.68 -28.30 10.23
C THR A 48 2.21 -27.03 9.57
N PHE A 49 3.32 -27.08 8.82
CA PHE A 49 4.01 -25.90 8.30
C PHE A 49 3.07 -24.97 7.49
N GLY A 50 2.30 -25.53 6.55
CA GLY A 50 1.37 -24.72 5.76
C GLY A 50 0.31 -24.01 6.60
N ARG A 51 -0.15 -24.67 7.68
CA ARG A 51 -1.18 -24.12 8.59
C ARG A 51 -0.60 -23.08 9.54
N SER A 52 0.63 -23.26 10.03
CA SER A 52 1.31 -22.24 10.85
C SER A 52 1.62 -21.00 10.02
N MET A 53 2.09 -21.18 8.79
CA MET A 53 2.32 -20.04 7.88
C MET A 53 1.04 -19.28 7.54
N LEU A 54 -0.06 -20.00 7.33
CA LEU A 54 -1.35 -19.34 7.13
C LEU A 54 -1.80 -18.58 8.38
N ALA A 55 -1.69 -19.17 9.57
CA ALA A 55 -2.05 -18.50 10.83
C ALA A 55 -1.20 -17.24 11.07
N GLU A 56 0.12 -17.32 10.86
CA GLU A 56 1.02 -16.17 10.94
C GLU A 56 0.69 -15.10 9.91
N TRP A 57 0.39 -15.51 8.67
CA TRP A 57 -0.03 -14.58 7.62
C TRP A 57 -1.35 -13.89 7.97
N VAL A 58 -2.36 -14.61 8.47
CA VAL A 58 -3.65 -14.03 8.90
C VAL A 58 -3.44 -13.01 10.03
N ARG A 59 -2.57 -13.32 10.99
CA ARG A 59 -2.21 -12.39 12.06
C ARG A 59 -1.52 -11.15 11.51
N ALA A 60 -0.51 -11.30 10.66
CA ALA A 60 0.20 -10.16 10.07
C ALA A 60 -0.71 -9.30 9.17
N LYS A 61 -1.58 -9.94 8.40
CA LYS A 61 -2.46 -9.29 7.41
C LYS A 61 -3.63 -8.57 8.08
N PHE A 62 -4.34 -9.25 8.97
CA PHE A 62 -5.62 -8.80 9.51
C PHE A 62 -5.63 -8.52 11.01
N ASP A 63 -4.51 -8.78 11.71
CA ASP A 63 -4.42 -8.72 13.18
C ASP A 63 -5.43 -9.66 13.87
N LEU A 64 -5.60 -10.85 13.29
CA LEU A 64 -6.48 -11.90 13.78
C LEU A 64 -5.70 -13.11 14.27
N ASP A 65 -6.05 -13.60 15.46
CA ASP A 65 -5.51 -14.84 16.00
C ASP A 65 -6.31 -16.04 15.49
N VAL A 66 -5.64 -16.92 14.75
CA VAL A 66 -6.20 -18.18 14.25
C VAL A 66 -5.34 -19.32 14.76
N ARG A 67 -5.92 -20.13 15.65
CA ARG A 67 -5.19 -21.25 16.28
C ARG A 67 -5.10 -22.42 15.30
N LEU A 68 -3.97 -23.13 15.32
CA LEU A 68 -3.75 -24.32 14.49
C LEU A 68 -4.83 -25.40 14.64
N GLN A 69 -5.39 -25.53 15.84
CA GLN A 69 -6.48 -26.48 16.11
C GLN A 69 -7.74 -26.17 15.29
N GLN A 70 -8.03 -24.88 15.04
CA GLN A 70 -9.18 -24.46 14.24
C GLN A 70 -9.00 -24.81 12.76
N LEU A 71 -7.75 -24.94 12.30
CA LEU A 71 -7.40 -25.27 10.92
C LEU A 71 -7.24 -26.77 10.67
N ARG A 72 -7.33 -27.60 11.72
CA ARG A 72 -6.88 -28.99 11.65
C ARG A 72 -7.72 -29.85 10.70
N ASP A 73 -9.02 -29.64 10.72
CA ASP A 73 -9.99 -30.51 10.03
C ASP A 73 -10.71 -29.79 8.87
N LEU A 74 -10.30 -28.55 8.58
CA LEU A 74 -10.85 -27.75 7.50
C LEU A 74 -10.11 -27.99 6.19
N ASN A 75 -10.87 -28.11 5.10
CA ASN A 75 -10.32 -28.06 3.76
C ASN A 75 -9.97 -26.59 3.37
N PRO A 76 -9.29 -26.35 2.23
CA PRO A 76 -8.90 -24.99 1.82
C PRO A 76 -10.06 -24.01 1.66
N ASP A 77 -11.20 -24.45 1.13
CA ASP A 77 -12.37 -23.58 0.92
C ASP A 77 -13.05 -23.21 2.25
N GLN A 78 -13.23 -24.19 3.14
CA GLN A 78 -13.76 -23.99 4.49
C GLN A 78 -12.83 -23.11 5.32
N THR A 79 -11.51 -23.29 5.17
CA THR A 79 -10.51 -22.45 5.84
C THR A 79 -10.62 -21.00 5.37
N ARG A 80 -10.76 -20.78 4.05
CA ARG A 80 -10.97 -19.46 3.48
C ARG A 80 -12.25 -18.82 4.02
N GLU A 81 -13.35 -19.55 4.02
CA GLU A 81 -14.65 -19.05 4.49
C GLU A 81 -14.61 -18.66 5.97
N MET A 82 -14.04 -19.52 6.83
CA MET A 82 -13.84 -19.23 8.25
C MET A 82 -12.98 -17.97 8.47
N ILE A 83 -11.90 -17.79 7.70
CA ILE A 83 -11.07 -16.58 7.80
C ILE A 83 -11.85 -15.35 7.34
N LEU A 84 -12.60 -15.44 6.23
CA LEU A 84 -13.42 -14.34 5.72
C LEU A 84 -14.51 -13.92 6.71
N GLU A 85 -15.18 -14.88 7.35
CA GLU A 85 -16.16 -14.63 8.40
C GLU A 85 -15.51 -13.87 9.57
N LYS A 86 -14.36 -14.34 10.07
CA LYS A 86 -13.61 -13.64 11.14
C LYS A 86 -13.19 -12.23 10.75
N VAL A 87 -12.76 -12.03 9.51
CA VAL A 87 -12.42 -10.69 8.98
C VAL A 87 -13.65 -9.80 8.96
N HIS A 88 -14.79 -10.34 8.52
CA HIS A 88 -16.05 -9.61 8.50
C HIS A 88 -16.52 -9.22 9.91
N GLU A 89 -16.50 -10.16 10.85
CA GLU A 89 -16.79 -9.90 12.27
C GLU A 89 -15.88 -8.82 12.85
N ARG A 90 -14.58 -8.87 12.55
CA ARG A 90 -13.63 -7.86 13.01
C ARG A 90 -13.93 -6.48 12.43
N TYR A 91 -14.33 -6.44 11.16
CA TYR A 91 -14.73 -5.20 10.51
C TYR A 91 -16.02 -4.63 11.13
N LEU A 92 -17.05 -5.45 11.34
CA LEU A 92 -18.28 -5.05 12.04
C LEU A 92 -17.98 -4.54 13.45
N ARG A 93 -17.04 -5.18 14.16
CA ARG A 93 -16.59 -4.71 15.47
C ARG A 93 -15.96 -3.31 15.38
N ARG A 94 -15.22 -3.01 14.32
CA ARG A 94 -14.65 -1.67 14.09
C ARG A 94 -15.75 -0.62 13.84
N GLU A 95 -16.88 -0.97 13.24
CA GLU A 95 -18.01 -0.02 13.09
C GLU A 95 -18.53 0.47 14.44
N ILE A 96 -18.44 -0.37 15.47
CA ILE A 96 -18.83 -0.05 16.85
C ILE A 96 -17.72 0.72 17.58
N GLU A 97 -16.49 0.20 17.54
CA GLU A 97 -15.37 0.69 18.35
C GLU A 97 -14.74 1.98 17.80
N CYS A 98 -14.59 2.09 16.47
CA CYS A 98 -13.81 3.16 15.87
C CYS A 98 -14.40 4.56 16.11
N PRO A 99 -15.73 4.80 15.97
CA PRO A 99 -16.33 6.09 16.32
C PRO A 99 -16.06 6.50 17.76
N VAL A 100 -16.14 5.55 18.70
CA VAL A 100 -15.90 5.78 20.12
C VAL A 100 -14.44 6.14 20.37
N ASP A 101 -13.52 5.35 19.81
CA ASP A 101 -12.09 5.57 20.00
C ASP A 101 -11.64 6.91 19.43
N ILE A 102 -12.16 7.30 18.26
CA ILE A 102 -11.90 8.61 17.66
C ILE A 102 -12.48 9.74 18.53
N ALA A 103 -13.72 9.61 18.99
CA ALA A 103 -14.36 10.63 19.83
C ALA A 103 -13.59 10.84 21.14
N LEU A 104 -13.16 9.76 21.80
CA LEU A 104 -12.32 9.81 23.00
C LEU A 104 -10.98 10.47 22.72
N THR A 105 -10.34 10.09 21.62
CA THR A 105 -9.02 10.60 21.23
C THR A 105 -9.06 12.10 20.94
N VAL A 106 -10.05 12.56 20.18
CA VAL A 106 -10.23 13.99 19.83
C VAL A 106 -10.63 14.83 21.04
N SER A 107 -11.36 14.24 21.99
CA SER A 107 -11.88 14.95 23.15
C SER A 107 -10.90 14.98 24.33
N LEU A 108 -10.23 13.85 24.61
CA LEU A 108 -9.41 13.66 25.81
C LEU A 108 -7.91 13.52 25.52
N GLY A 109 -7.51 13.46 24.25
CA GLY A 109 -6.11 13.30 23.84
C GLY A 109 -5.25 14.56 23.89
N GLN A 110 -5.83 15.72 24.27
CA GLN A 110 -5.12 17.00 24.36
C GLN A 110 -4.38 17.15 25.70
N LYS A 111 -3.15 17.67 25.64
CA LYS A 111 -2.24 17.75 26.81
C LYS A 111 -2.49 19.00 27.68
N GLU A 112 -3.14 20.04 27.18
CA GLU A 112 -3.35 21.28 27.92
C GLU A 112 -4.60 21.21 28.83
N GLN A 113 -4.46 21.68 30.06
CA GLN A 113 -5.49 21.51 31.11
C GLN A 113 -6.76 22.34 30.86
N THR A 114 -6.63 23.52 30.25
CA THR A 114 -7.78 24.34 29.84
C THR A 114 -8.60 23.66 28.74
N ASP A 115 -7.93 22.96 27.83
CA ASP A 115 -8.57 22.22 26.72
C ASP A 115 -9.26 20.92 27.19
N GLN A 116 -8.87 20.36 28.34
CA GLN A 116 -9.49 19.14 28.88
C GLN A 116 -10.94 19.35 29.31
N ALA A 117 -11.26 20.50 29.94
CA ALA A 117 -12.64 20.80 30.34
C ALA A 117 -13.57 20.93 29.12
N TYR A 118 -13.11 21.63 28.07
CA TYR A 118 -13.83 21.71 26.79
C TYR A 118 -13.89 20.35 26.08
N GLY A 119 -12.86 19.53 26.21
CA GLY A 119 -12.81 18.16 25.71
C GLY A 119 -13.91 17.28 26.29
N VAL A 120 -14.08 17.28 27.61
CA VAL A 120 -15.14 16.51 28.28
C VAL A 120 -16.53 16.99 27.84
N ALA A 121 -16.75 18.31 27.73
CA ALA A 121 -18.00 18.86 27.23
C ALA A 121 -18.32 18.38 25.80
N ARG A 122 -17.34 18.44 24.91
CA ARG A 122 -17.48 17.95 23.54
C ARG A 122 -17.84 16.46 23.48
N LEU A 123 -17.26 15.64 24.36
CA LEU A 123 -17.57 14.21 24.42
C LEU A 123 -19.01 13.96 24.88
N VAL A 124 -19.51 14.72 25.86
CA VAL A 124 -20.90 14.67 26.31
C VAL A 124 -21.84 15.05 25.18
N ASP A 125 -21.58 16.18 24.51
CA ASP A 125 -22.38 16.65 23.38
C ASP A 125 -22.39 15.61 22.26
N TRP A 126 -21.22 15.05 21.92
CA TRP A 126 -21.11 13.98 20.93
C TRP A 126 -21.91 12.74 21.32
N ALA A 127 -21.80 12.25 22.56
CA ALA A 127 -22.53 11.07 23.02
C ALA A 127 -24.05 11.29 23.00
N ASN A 128 -24.49 12.50 23.38
CA ASN A 128 -25.89 12.89 23.35
C ASN A 128 -26.43 13.01 21.92
N TRP A 129 -25.68 13.65 21.04
CA TRP A 129 -26.05 13.79 19.63
C TRP A 129 -26.05 12.43 18.90
N LYS A 130 -25.04 11.59 19.16
CA LYS A 130 -24.85 10.30 18.48
C LYS A 130 -25.87 9.25 18.96
N TYR A 131 -25.98 9.09 20.28
CA TYR A 131 -26.68 7.97 20.91
C TYR A 131 -27.85 8.39 21.81
N ARG A 132 -28.26 9.67 21.81
CA ARG A 132 -29.29 10.21 22.72
C ARG A 132 -29.03 9.81 24.18
N ALA A 133 -27.75 9.84 24.58
CA ALA A 133 -27.29 9.20 25.80
C ALA A 133 -27.80 9.86 27.10
N GLY A 134 -28.22 11.12 27.06
CA GLY A 134 -28.67 11.89 28.23
C GLY A 134 -27.55 12.12 29.25
N TRP A 135 -26.30 12.19 28.79
CA TRP A 135 -25.14 12.41 29.63
C TRP A 135 -25.01 13.87 30.04
N THR A 136 -24.47 14.09 31.23
CA THR A 136 -24.11 15.39 31.78
C THR A 136 -22.60 15.44 32.03
N LEU A 137 -22.05 16.64 32.21
CA LEU A 137 -20.63 16.81 32.56
C LEU A 137 -20.29 16.08 33.87
N GLU A 138 -21.18 16.15 34.86
CA GLU A 138 -21.04 15.49 36.16
C GLU A 138 -20.91 13.97 36.04
N LYS A 139 -21.61 13.36 35.09
CA LYS A 139 -21.54 11.90 34.84
C LYS A 139 -20.14 11.42 34.48
N LEU A 140 -19.30 12.29 33.92
CA LEU A 140 -17.94 11.95 33.51
C LEU A 140 -16.87 12.40 34.52
N GLN A 141 -17.25 13.17 35.54
CA GLN A 141 -16.32 13.60 36.58
C GLN A 141 -15.75 12.40 37.34
N ASN A 142 -14.44 12.41 37.57
CA ASN A 142 -13.71 11.38 38.33
C ASN A 142 -13.80 9.95 37.76
N ARG A 143 -14.19 9.78 36.49
CA ARG A 143 -14.25 8.47 35.85
C ARG A 143 -13.02 8.19 35.00
N GLU A 144 -12.62 6.93 34.94
CA GLU A 144 -11.52 6.52 34.08
C GLU A 144 -11.96 6.44 32.61
N VAL A 145 -11.06 6.80 31.69
CA VAL A 145 -11.31 6.75 30.24
C VAL A 145 -11.76 5.35 29.78
N ARG A 146 -11.25 4.27 30.40
CA ARG A 146 -11.62 2.89 30.09
C ARG A 146 -13.09 2.59 30.40
N GLU A 147 -13.61 3.14 31.49
CA GLU A 147 -15.02 2.96 31.87
C GLU A 147 -15.93 3.75 30.93
N ILE A 148 -15.57 5.00 30.64
CA ILE A 148 -16.28 5.86 29.69
C ILE A 148 -16.32 5.19 28.32
N ARG A 149 -15.19 4.65 27.84
CA ARG A 149 -15.11 3.88 26.60
C ARG A 149 -16.07 2.69 26.60
N SER A 150 -16.09 1.92 27.69
CA SER A 150 -16.94 0.73 27.81
C SER A 150 -18.44 1.11 27.75
N ASP A 151 -18.83 2.22 28.38
CA ASP A 151 -20.20 2.74 28.29
C ASP A 151 -20.57 3.19 26.87
N LEU A 152 -19.68 3.91 26.20
CA LEU A 152 -19.91 4.37 24.82
C LEU A 152 -19.99 3.19 23.84
N ILE A 153 -19.17 2.15 24.02
CA ILE A 153 -19.25 0.93 23.22
C ILE A 153 -20.60 0.25 23.42
N ARG A 154 -21.07 0.09 24.67
CA ARG A 154 -22.40 -0.46 24.93
C ARG A 154 -23.52 0.36 24.28
N LEU A 155 -23.41 1.69 24.29
CA LEU A 155 -24.36 2.55 23.59
C LEU A 155 -24.32 2.32 22.07
N SER A 156 -23.13 2.26 21.48
CA SER A 156 -22.94 1.97 20.05
C SER A 156 -23.51 0.60 19.66
N GLU A 157 -23.22 -0.44 20.45
CA GLU A 157 -23.77 -1.80 20.30
C GLU A 157 -25.30 -1.80 20.37
N SER A 158 -25.90 -1.08 21.32
CA SER A 158 -27.36 -1.03 21.45
C SER A 158 -28.06 -0.39 20.23
N TYR A 159 -27.36 0.50 19.52
CA TYR A 159 -27.87 1.14 18.31
C TYR A 159 -27.75 0.26 17.07
N LEU A 160 -26.62 -0.44 16.91
CA LEU A 160 -26.34 -1.26 15.73
C LEU A 160 -26.83 -2.72 15.86
N GLY A 161 -26.82 -3.29 17.07
CA GLY A 161 -27.19 -4.68 17.36
C GLY A 161 -28.61 -4.84 17.88
N ASP A 162 -28.97 -4.15 18.98
CA ASP A 162 -30.25 -4.36 19.69
C ASP A 162 -31.46 -3.68 19.03
N GLY A 163 -31.28 -3.13 17.83
CA GLY A 163 -32.38 -2.55 17.06
C GLY A 163 -32.87 -1.18 17.52
N ARG A 164 -32.17 -0.45 18.42
CA ARG A 164 -32.59 0.91 18.81
C ARG A 164 -32.69 1.86 17.62
N LEU A 165 -31.75 1.80 16.67
CA LEU A 165 -31.85 2.57 15.43
C LEU A 165 -33.12 2.20 14.66
N SER A 166 -33.42 0.90 14.57
CA SER A 166 -34.61 0.43 13.86
C SER A 166 -35.89 0.94 14.52
N ASN A 167 -35.99 0.85 15.84
CA ASN A 167 -37.13 1.37 16.59
C ASN A 167 -37.29 2.88 16.43
N GLU A 168 -36.18 3.64 16.47
CA GLU A 168 -36.19 5.09 16.26
C GLU A 168 -36.69 5.47 14.86
N VAL A 169 -36.23 4.73 13.83
CA VAL A 169 -36.70 4.93 12.45
C VAL A 169 -38.16 4.51 12.31
N ASP A 170 -38.57 3.40 12.89
CA ASP A 170 -39.95 2.91 12.82
C ASP A 170 -40.94 3.88 13.47
N GLU A 171 -40.55 4.50 14.59
CA GLU A 171 -41.33 5.56 15.21
C GLU A 171 -41.40 6.81 14.33
N ALA A 172 -40.28 7.25 13.74
CA ALA A 172 -40.26 8.42 12.85
C ALA A 172 -41.15 8.20 11.62
N VAL A 173 -41.06 7.02 11.00
CA VAL A 173 -41.89 6.61 9.88
C VAL A 173 -43.36 6.50 10.30
N ARG A 174 -43.69 6.12 11.53
CA ARG A 174 -45.09 6.11 11.99
C ARG A 174 -45.67 7.52 12.11
N MET A 175 -44.85 8.48 12.55
CA MET A 175 -45.30 9.82 12.92
C MET A 175 -45.25 10.83 11.78
N ARG A 176 -44.43 10.60 10.73
CA ARG A 176 -44.14 11.58 9.67
C ARG A 176 -44.13 10.92 8.29
N ARG A 177 -44.32 11.73 7.25
CA ARG A 177 -44.27 11.33 5.83
C ARG A 177 -43.59 12.42 4.99
N GLY A 178 -43.11 12.03 3.81
CA GLY A 178 -42.64 12.96 2.79
C GLY A 178 -41.56 13.93 3.30
N GLU A 179 -41.75 15.22 3.04
CA GLU A 179 -40.85 16.31 3.44
C GLU A 179 -40.64 16.42 4.96
N GLU A 180 -41.64 16.13 5.79
CA GLU A 180 -41.47 16.17 7.25
C GLU A 180 -40.50 15.08 7.73
N LEU A 181 -40.52 13.93 7.05
CA LEU A 181 -39.62 12.83 7.36
C LEU A 181 -38.20 13.14 6.86
N ALA A 182 -38.06 13.81 5.71
CA ALA A 182 -36.79 14.32 5.22
C ALA A 182 -36.19 15.38 6.17
N ALA A 183 -37.00 16.33 6.65
CA ALA A 183 -36.57 17.33 7.62
C ALA A 183 -36.08 16.68 8.93
N TRP A 184 -36.80 15.67 9.43
CA TRP A 184 -36.34 14.92 10.59
C TRP A 184 -35.01 14.19 10.35
N ALA A 185 -34.84 13.54 9.19
CA ALA A 185 -33.60 12.84 8.85
C ALA A 185 -32.40 13.80 8.79
N ARG A 186 -32.62 15.02 8.28
CA ARG A 186 -31.63 16.08 8.25
C ARG A 186 -31.23 16.53 9.64
N GLU A 187 -32.20 16.77 10.52
CA GLU A 187 -31.93 17.16 11.91
C GLU A 187 -31.20 16.05 12.69
N ARG A 188 -31.71 14.82 12.59
CA ARG A 188 -31.24 13.70 13.40
C ARG A 188 -29.94 13.07 12.90
N PHE A 189 -29.81 12.91 11.59
CA PHE A 189 -28.69 12.21 10.94
C PHE A 189 -27.81 13.12 10.10
N GLY A 190 -28.20 14.38 9.85
CA GLY A 190 -27.50 15.24 8.89
C GLY A 190 -27.68 14.78 7.44
N ALA A 191 -28.69 13.94 7.16
CA ALA A 191 -28.90 13.33 5.86
C ALA A 191 -29.87 14.16 5.00
N GLU A 192 -29.44 14.47 3.78
CA GLU A 192 -30.23 15.16 2.76
C GLU A 192 -30.99 14.11 1.93
N LEU A 193 -32.27 13.91 2.24
CA LEU A 193 -33.14 12.96 1.53
C LEU A 193 -34.24 13.70 0.79
N ASP A 194 -34.64 13.15 -0.37
CA ASP A 194 -35.78 13.64 -1.15
C ASP A 194 -37.10 13.23 -0.48
N GLY A 195 -37.95 14.20 -0.13
CA GLY A 195 -39.24 13.94 0.50
C GLY A 195 -40.16 13.09 -0.36
N GLN A 196 -40.16 13.24 -1.69
CA GLN A 196 -41.00 12.44 -2.58
C GLN A 196 -40.64 10.95 -2.52
N ALA A 197 -39.34 10.64 -2.41
CA ALA A 197 -38.85 9.27 -2.26
C ALA A 197 -39.23 8.64 -0.90
N LEU A 198 -39.61 9.45 0.09
CA LEU A 198 -39.97 9.02 1.44
C LEU A 198 -41.48 8.83 1.67
N GLU A 199 -42.31 8.89 0.61
CA GLU A 199 -43.75 8.61 0.72
C GLU A 199 -44.07 7.11 0.70
N GLY A 200 -43.18 6.28 0.15
CA GLY A 200 -43.41 4.86 -0.08
C GLY A 200 -42.75 3.91 0.91
N ALA A 201 -42.85 2.61 0.63
CA ALA A 201 -42.27 1.53 1.45
C ALA A 201 -40.73 1.62 1.57
N ALA A 202 -40.05 2.30 0.65
CA ALA A 202 -38.61 2.51 0.66
C ALA A 202 -38.13 3.51 1.74
N ALA A 203 -39.04 4.33 2.30
CA ALA A 203 -38.67 5.38 3.26
C ALA A 203 -37.91 4.82 4.47
N ARG A 204 -38.39 3.68 5.00
CA ARG A 204 -37.76 3.00 6.14
C ARG A 204 -36.34 2.57 5.83
N GLU A 205 -36.12 1.95 4.68
CA GLU A 205 -34.80 1.45 4.28
C GLU A 205 -33.81 2.60 4.05
N SER A 206 -34.24 3.67 3.37
CA SER A 206 -33.41 4.87 3.17
C SER A 206 -33.01 5.53 4.49
N LEU A 207 -33.92 5.59 5.48
CA LEU A 207 -33.62 6.15 6.80
C LEU A 207 -32.70 5.23 7.63
N LEU A 208 -32.88 3.92 7.55
CA LEU A 208 -31.96 2.96 8.19
C LEU A 208 -30.56 3.08 7.61
N LYS A 209 -30.45 3.22 6.28
CA LYS A 209 -29.17 3.47 5.62
C LYS A 209 -28.54 4.77 6.12
N ALA A 210 -29.28 5.88 6.10
CA ALA A 210 -28.80 7.18 6.59
C ALA A 210 -28.38 7.13 8.06
N GLY A 211 -29.17 6.45 8.91
CA GLY A 211 -28.85 6.27 10.32
C GLY A 211 -27.60 5.42 10.54
N ARG A 212 -27.40 4.34 9.76
CA ARG A 212 -26.16 3.55 9.81
C ARG A 212 -24.95 4.38 9.37
N GLU A 213 -25.05 5.11 8.26
CA GLU A 213 -24.02 6.03 7.76
C GLU A 213 -23.63 7.08 8.80
N PHE A 214 -24.63 7.65 9.47
CA PHE A 214 -24.44 8.57 10.58
C PHE A 214 -23.66 7.94 11.75
N LEU A 215 -24.04 6.73 12.16
CA LEU A 215 -23.39 6.03 13.28
C LEU A 215 -21.93 5.67 12.95
N ARG A 216 -21.65 5.20 11.73
CA ARG A 216 -20.30 4.82 11.26
C ARG A 216 -19.46 5.97 10.69
N ARG A 217 -19.92 7.22 10.78
CA ARG A 217 -19.33 8.37 10.08
C ARG A 217 -17.81 8.50 10.26
N GLU A 218 -17.33 8.33 11.48
CA GLU A 218 -15.91 8.48 11.83
C GLU A 218 -15.06 7.37 11.20
N LEU A 219 -15.56 6.12 11.15
CA LEU A 219 -14.90 5.03 10.42
C LEU A 219 -14.90 5.32 8.90
N THR A 220 -16.00 5.85 8.36
CA THR A 220 -16.11 6.21 6.94
C THR A 220 -15.09 7.29 6.56
N ASN A 221 -14.92 8.31 7.40
CA ASN A 221 -13.92 9.35 7.19
C ASN A 221 -12.49 8.77 7.23
N LEU A 222 -12.24 7.83 8.15
CA LEU A 222 -10.96 7.12 8.22
C LEU A 222 -10.72 6.26 6.97
N GLU A 223 -11.72 5.53 6.49
CA GLU A 223 -11.68 4.75 5.26
C GLU A 223 -11.33 5.62 4.06
N GLN A 224 -12.05 6.74 3.89
CA GLN A 224 -11.80 7.70 2.83
C GLN A 224 -10.38 8.27 2.91
N MET A 225 -9.93 8.66 4.10
CA MET A 225 -8.58 9.20 4.30
C MET A 225 -7.50 8.18 3.90
N VAL A 226 -7.64 6.92 4.33
CA VAL A 226 -6.71 5.84 3.99
C VAL A 226 -6.72 5.56 2.49
N LEU A 227 -7.90 5.42 1.89
CA LEU A 227 -8.07 5.17 0.45
C LEU A 227 -7.44 6.28 -0.39
N LEU A 228 -7.78 7.54 -0.11
CA LEU A 228 -7.27 8.69 -0.85
C LEU A 228 -5.76 8.83 -0.69
N SER A 229 -5.23 8.63 0.53
CA SER A 229 -3.79 8.73 0.76
C SER A 229 -3.00 7.67 0.00
N ILE A 230 -3.46 6.42 -0.01
CA ILE A 230 -2.79 5.32 -0.73
C ILE A 230 -2.90 5.54 -2.24
N TYR A 231 -4.10 5.90 -2.72
CA TYR A 231 -4.34 6.11 -4.15
C TYR A 231 -3.51 7.27 -4.70
N ASP A 232 -3.48 8.42 -4.01
CA ASP A 232 -2.70 9.59 -4.41
C ASP A 232 -1.19 9.27 -4.51
N SER A 233 -0.65 8.53 -3.53
CA SER A 233 0.74 8.08 -3.54
C SER A 233 1.03 7.14 -4.72
N ALA A 234 0.19 6.11 -4.92
CA ALA A 234 0.35 5.14 -6.00
C ALA A 234 0.23 5.80 -7.38
N TRP A 235 -0.69 6.77 -7.52
CA TRP A 235 -0.89 7.50 -8.76
C TRP A 235 0.32 8.38 -9.12
N LYS A 236 0.89 9.10 -8.14
CA LYS A 236 2.10 9.90 -8.34
C LYS A 236 3.29 9.04 -8.80
N GLU A 237 3.49 7.89 -8.15
CA GLU A 237 4.53 6.94 -8.54
C GLU A 237 4.29 6.39 -9.96
N HIS A 238 3.04 6.07 -10.30
CA HIS A 238 2.68 5.62 -11.64
C HIS A 238 2.95 6.68 -12.71
N LEU A 239 2.62 7.95 -12.46
CA LEU A 239 2.91 9.04 -13.39
C LEU A 239 4.42 9.18 -13.63
N LEU A 240 5.23 9.15 -12.57
CA LEU A 240 6.70 9.17 -12.68
C LEU A 240 7.22 7.98 -13.50
N ALA A 241 6.68 6.79 -13.25
CA ALA A 241 7.05 5.59 -13.98
C ALA A 241 6.65 5.66 -15.46
N MET A 242 5.51 6.30 -15.78
CA MET A 242 5.08 6.54 -17.17
C MET A 242 5.97 7.55 -17.89
N ASP A 243 6.50 8.56 -17.20
CA ASP A 243 7.48 9.49 -17.75
C ASP A 243 8.80 8.79 -18.07
N HIS A 244 9.28 7.91 -17.19
CA HIS A 244 10.45 7.06 -17.45
C HIS A 244 10.24 6.06 -18.58
N LEU A 245 9.05 5.46 -18.67
CA LEU A 245 8.71 4.60 -19.80
C LEU A 245 8.74 5.38 -21.11
N LYS A 246 8.20 6.60 -21.12
CA LYS A 246 8.19 7.45 -22.32
C LYS A 246 9.60 7.82 -22.80
N SER A 247 10.54 8.07 -21.88
CA SER A 247 11.93 8.40 -22.26
C SER A 247 12.71 7.19 -22.80
N THR A 248 12.37 5.98 -22.37
CA THR A 248 13.08 4.74 -22.75
C THR A 248 12.44 3.98 -23.91
N ILE A 249 11.13 4.12 -24.14
CA ILE A 249 10.40 3.33 -25.14
C ILE A 249 10.89 3.55 -26.57
N GLY A 250 11.49 4.71 -26.86
CA GLY A 250 12.10 4.99 -28.17
C GLY A 250 13.18 3.97 -28.55
N LEU A 251 13.86 3.38 -27.56
CA LEU A 251 14.87 2.33 -27.79
C LEU A 251 14.26 1.01 -28.30
N ARG A 252 12.96 0.78 -28.12
CA ARG A 252 12.27 -0.41 -28.65
C ARG A 252 12.23 -0.41 -30.19
N GLY A 253 12.37 0.75 -30.82
CA GLY A 253 12.46 0.86 -32.28
C GLY A 253 13.65 0.13 -32.88
N TYR A 254 14.74 -0.07 -32.11
CA TYR A 254 15.89 -0.89 -32.53
C TYR A 254 15.58 -2.39 -32.61
N ALA A 255 14.48 -2.84 -32.00
CA ALA A 255 14.02 -4.22 -32.05
C ALA A 255 12.84 -4.41 -33.03
N GLU A 256 12.66 -3.48 -33.98
CA GLU A 256 11.59 -3.49 -35.00
C GLU A 256 10.16 -3.54 -34.43
N LYS A 257 9.99 -3.14 -33.17
CA LYS A 257 8.68 -3.00 -32.54
C LYS A 257 8.19 -1.56 -32.62
N ASP A 258 6.89 -1.38 -32.86
CA ASP A 258 6.26 -0.06 -32.82
C ASP A 258 6.29 0.48 -31.37
N PRO A 259 7.05 1.57 -31.08
CA PRO A 259 7.16 2.12 -29.73
C PRO A 259 5.81 2.57 -29.16
N LYS A 260 4.87 2.98 -30.00
CA LYS A 260 3.53 3.41 -29.56
C LYS A 260 2.70 2.23 -29.07
N ILE A 261 2.80 1.08 -29.74
CA ILE A 261 2.10 -0.14 -29.33
C ILE A 261 2.70 -0.67 -28.03
N GLU A 262 4.03 -0.73 -27.94
CA GLU A 262 4.72 -1.18 -26.73
C GLU A 262 4.46 -0.25 -25.53
N TYR A 263 4.46 1.08 -25.74
CA TYR A 263 4.11 2.06 -24.70
C TYR A 263 2.70 1.79 -24.13
N LYS A 264 1.71 1.59 -25.01
CA LYS A 264 0.33 1.30 -24.58
C LYS A 264 0.24 -0.01 -23.81
N ARG A 265 0.91 -1.05 -24.31
CA ARG A 265 0.90 -2.39 -23.68
C ARG A 265 1.55 -2.35 -22.30
N GLU A 266 2.75 -1.79 -22.20
CA GLU A 266 3.51 -1.71 -20.95
C GLU A 266 2.84 -0.77 -19.96
N GLY A 267 2.38 0.40 -20.41
CA GLY A 267 1.62 1.34 -19.58
C GLY A 267 0.34 0.75 -19.01
N THR A 268 -0.42 -0.02 -19.80
CA THR A 268 -1.63 -0.71 -19.31
C THR A 268 -1.28 -1.76 -18.26
N GLN A 269 -0.21 -2.53 -18.45
CA GLN A 269 0.25 -3.50 -17.45
C GLN A 269 0.68 -2.81 -16.16
N MET A 270 1.42 -1.71 -16.25
CA MET A 270 1.83 -0.92 -15.09
C MET A 270 0.62 -0.35 -14.34
N PHE A 271 -0.40 0.12 -15.06
CA PHE A 271 -1.64 0.60 -14.46
C PHE A 271 -2.39 -0.49 -13.69
N HIS A 272 -2.54 -1.70 -14.26
CA HIS A 272 -3.18 -2.81 -13.55
C HIS A 272 -2.38 -3.23 -12.30
N ARG A 273 -1.04 -3.31 -12.41
CA ARG A 273 -0.19 -3.59 -11.24
C ARG A 273 -0.34 -2.53 -10.15
N MET A 274 -0.45 -1.25 -10.51
CA MET A 274 -0.71 -0.18 -9.56
C MET A 274 -2.05 -0.41 -8.84
N LEU A 275 -3.13 -0.69 -9.58
CA LEU A 275 -4.45 -0.95 -8.98
C LEU A 275 -4.42 -2.16 -8.02
N ASP A 276 -3.74 -3.24 -8.38
CA ASP A 276 -3.63 -4.43 -7.53
C ASP A 276 -2.80 -4.16 -6.27
N ALA A 277 -1.67 -3.43 -6.42
CA ALA A 277 -0.87 -3.00 -5.28
C ALA A 277 -1.67 -2.09 -4.34
N THR A 278 -2.46 -1.16 -4.88
CA THR A 278 -3.33 -0.29 -4.08
C THR A 278 -4.36 -1.11 -3.29
N ARG A 279 -5.04 -2.08 -3.90
CA ARG A 279 -5.99 -2.97 -3.19
C ARG A 279 -5.31 -3.73 -2.05
N GLN A 280 -4.11 -4.26 -2.31
CA GLN A 280 -3.33 -4.98 -1.32
C GLN A 280 -2.96 -4.06 -0.14
N GLN A 281 -2.44 -2.87 -0.41
CA GLN A 281 -2.06 -1.89 0.61
C GLN A 281 -3.24 -1.42 1.45
N VAL A 282 -4.40 -1.17 0.83
CA VAL A 282 -5.62 -0.79 1.56
C VAL A 282 -6.02 -1.90 2.53
N SER A 283 -6.08 -3.15 2.05
CA SER A 283 -6.42 -4.30 2.91
C SER A 283 -5.37 -4.57 4.00
N ASP A 284 -4.10 -4.20 3.77
CA ASP A 284 -3.05 -4.26 4.79
C ASP A 284 -3.23 -3.25 5.90
N VAL A 285 -3.85 -2.10 5.64
CA VAL A 285 -3.90 -1.00 6.62
C VAL A 285 -5.25 -0.92 7.30
N ILE A 286 -6.35 -1.17 6.60
CA ILE A 286 -7.68 -0.76 7.04
C ILE A 286 -8.14 -1.42 8.34
N LEU A 287 -7.74 -2.67 8.61
CA LEU A 287 -8.09 -3.36 9.86
C LEU A 287 -7.15 -3.06 11.03
N LYS A 288 -5.97 -2.50 10.76
CA LYS A 288 -4.92 -2.23 11.77
C LYS A 288 -4.80 -0.76 12.15
N VAL A 289 -5.23 0.15 11.28
CA VAL A 289 -5.13 1.59 11.55
C VAL A 289 -5.95 1.97 12.79
N GLN A 290 -5.29 2.67 13.70
CA GLN A 290 -5.88 3.31 14.88
C GLN A 290 -5.62 4.82 14.78
N VAL A 291 -6.57 5.63 15.25
CA VAL A 291 -6.41 7.08 15.28
C VAL A 291 -5.65 7.45 16.55
N SER A 292 -4.44 7.97 16.41
CA SER A 292 -3.72 8.64 17.50
C SER A 292 -4.15 10.12 17.57
N GLY A 293 -3.98 10.75 18.74
CA GLY A 293 -4.44 12.12 19.08
C GLY A 293 -4.04 13.26 18.16
N GLN A 294 -3.20 12.98 17.17
CA GLN A 294 -3.01 13.83 16.00
C GLN A 294 -3.35 12.97 14.79
N MET A 295 -4.27 13.42 13.95
CA MET A 295 -4.65 12.77 12.71
C MET A 295 -3.43 12.70 11.76
N GLN A 296 -2.49 11.80 12.05
CA GLN A 296 -1.37 11.45 11.24
C GLN A 296 -1.70 10.09 10.63
N ALA A 297 -2.34 10.11 9.47
CA ALA A 297 -2.26 9.05 8.48
C ALA A 297 -0.81 8.91 7.93
N ARG A 298 0.19 9.01 8.82
CA ARG A 298 1.61 9.14 8.49
C ARG A 298 2.51 8.17 9.25
N SER A 299 1.97 7.35 10.16
CA SER A 299 2.80 6.45 10.99
C SER A 299 2.44 4.96 10.90
N VAL A 300 1.96 4.48 9.74
CA VAL A 300 2.05 3.04 9.39
C VAL A 300 3.15 2.83 8.33
N TRP A 301 3.43 3.85 7.52
CA TRP A 301 4.46 3.83 6.47
C TRP A 301 5.87 4.19 6.97
N GLY A 302 6.01 4.60 8.24
CA GLY A 302 7.30 4.93 8.86
C GLY A 302 8.09 3.71 9.32
N GLU A 303 7.42 2.67 9.82
CA GLU A 303 8.12 1.52 10.43
C GLU A 303 8.48 0.42 9.43
N GLN A 304 7.69 0.22 8.36
CA GLN A 304 8.06 -0.74 7.32
C GLN A 304 9.15 -0.23 6.36
N ARG A 305 9.32 1.10 6.22
CA ARG A 305 10.47 1.69 5.53
C ARG A 305 11.71 1.77 6.43
N ALA A 306 11.55 1.96 7.74
CA ALA A 306 12.68 2.02 8.67
C ALA A 306 13.28 0.65 9.03
N GLN A 307 12.56 -0.47 8.84
CA GLN A 307 13.07 -1.81 9.18
C GLN A 307 13.74 -2.56 8.01
N HIS A 308 13.71 -2.03 6.79
CA HIS A 308 14.52 -2.56 5.70
C HIS A 308 15.93 -1.95 5.58
N ASP A 309 16.27 -0.96 6.42
CA ASP A 309 17.61 -0.35 6.49
C ASP A 309 18.45 -0.80 7.70
N ALA A 310 17.93 -1.66 8.58
CA ALA A 310 18.62 -2.07 9.81
C ALA A 310 19.32 -3.45 9.71
N SER A 311 19.33 -4.09 8.55
CA SER A 311 20.14 -5.29 8.31
C SER A 311 20.60 -5.37 6.86
N GLY A 312 21.70 -4.69 6.56
CA GLY A 312 22.40 -4.82 5.27
C GLY A 312 23.13 -3.56 4.86
N SER A 313 24.38 -3.43 5.30
CA SER A 313 25.44 -2.63 4.67
C SER A 313 25.05 -1.24 4.15
N ALA A 314 25.21 -0.23 5.01
CA ALA A 314 25.27 1.16 4.60
C ALA A 314 26.35 1.34 3.52
N PHE A 315 25.92 1.47 2.26
CA PHE A 315 26.73 2.07 1.20
C PHE A 315 26.55 3.58 1.33
N THR A 316 27.58 4.25 1.79
CA THR A 316 27.64 5.71 1.80
C THR A 316 27.92 6.22 0.38
N ASP A 317 27.61 7.48 0.08
CA ASP A 317 28.00 8.10 -1.21
C ASP A 317 29.52 8.05 -1.45
N ALA A 318 30.32 7.90 -0.38
CA ALA A 318 31.76 7.65 -0.46
C ALA A 318 32.10 6.24 -1.02
N ASP A 319 31.24 5.23 -0.82
CA ASP A 319 31.43 3.88 -1.36
C ASP A 319 31.03 3.79 -2.85
N ARG A 320 30.11 4.65 -3.31
CA ARG A 320 29.79 4.82 -4.74
C ARG A 320 30.94 5.48 -5.50
N GLU A 321 31.65 6.42 -4.87
CA GLU A 321 32.86 7.03 -5.42
C GLU A 321 34.05 6.05 -5.43
N ALA A 322 34.18 5.18 -4.42
CA ALA A 322 35.22 4.15 -4.39
C ALA A 322 34.98 3.02 -5.42
N ALA A 323 33.72 2.69 -5.73
CA ALA A 323 33.37 1.69 -6.75
C ALA A 323 33.60 2.17 -8.20
N MET A 324 33.70 3.48 -8.43
CA MET A 324 34.10 4.06 -9.72
C MET A 324 35.62 4.18 -9.90
N GLN A 325 36.41 3.98 -8.85
CA GLN A 325 37.88 4.11 -8.90
C GLN A 325 38.64 2.81 -9.22
N ASN A 326 37.96 1.67 -9.32
CA ASN A 326 38.60 0.36 -9.60
C ASN A 326 38.22 -0.27 -10.96
N GLN A 327 37.92 0.56 -11.96
CA GLN A 327 38.08 0.15 -13.36
C GLN A 327 39.37 0.77 -13.91
N GLY A 328 40.32 -0.11 -14.23
CA GLY A 328 41.61 0.27 -14.80
C GLY A 328 41.46 1.14 -16.04
N GLU A 329 42.29 2.19 -16.07
CA GLU A 329 42.83 2.89 -17.23
C GLU A 329 42.03 2.80 -18.53
N ALA A 330 40.92 3.54 -18.60
CA ALA A 330 40.43 4.05 -19.87
C ALA A 330 40.94 5.49 -20.04
N GLN A 331 41.89 5.67 -20.95
CA GLN A 331 42.40 6.99 -21.34
C GLN A 331 41.23 7.93 -21.68
N VAL A 332 41.10 9.01 -20.91
CA VAL A 332 40.22 10.12 -21.22
C VAL A 332 40.74 10.78 -22.50
N VAL A 333 40.13 10.47 -23.64
CA VAL A 333 40.33 11.22 -24.88
C VAL A 333 39.74 12.61 -24.68
N LYS A 334 40.60 13.62 -24.46
CA LYS A 334 40.18 15.02 -24.43
C LYS A 334 39.56 15.39 -25.78
N PRO A 335 38.42 16.10 -25.82
CA PRO A 335 37.85 16.56 -27.08
C PRO A 335 38.83 17.52 -27.78
N ILE A 336 39.21 17.18 -29.00
CA ILE A 336 40.09 17.99 -29.86
C ILE A 336 39.36 19.30 -30.19
N LYS A 337 39.77 20.40 -29.53
CA LYS A 337 39.40 21.75 -29.98
C LYS A 337 40.11 22.01 -31.29
N ARG A 338 39.34 22.21 -32.38
CA ARG A 338 39.90 22.59 -33.68
C ARG A 338 40.54 23.97 -33.56
N ALA A 339 41.82 24.08 -33.94
CA ALA A 339 42.56 25.34 -33.90
C ALA A 339 42.09 26.38 -34.94
N THR A 340 41.26 25.97 -35.91
CA THR A 340 40.73 26.84 -36.95
C THR A 340 39.20 26.71 -37.09
N PRO A 341 38.50 27.82 -37.36
CA PRO A 341 37.05 27.82 -37.54
C PRO A 341 36.63 26.94 -38.72
N LYS A 342 35.50 26.23 -38.60
CA LYS A 342 34.97 25.34 -39.63
C LYS A 342 34.56 26.16 -40.87
N VAL A 343 35.37 26.09 -41.93
CA VAL A 343 35.10 26.76 -43.21
C VAL A 343 33.78 26.25 -43.79
N LYS A 344 32.85 27.16 -44.07
CA LYS A 344 31.52 26.81 -44.60
C LYS A 344 31.61 26.47 -46.10
N PRO A 345 30.70 25.64 -46.66
CA PRO A 345 30.79 25.15 -48.04
C PRO A 345 30.93 26.23 -49.14
N ASN A 346 30.44 27.45 -48.90
CA ASN A 346 30.48 28.55 -49.86
C ASN A 346 31.59 29.59 -49.60
N GLU A 347 32.37 29.45 -48.53
CA GLU A 347 33.48 30.36 -48.20
C GLU A 347 34.70 30.11 -49.10
N PRO A 348 35.58 31.11 -49.27
CA PRO A 348 36.82 30.94 -50.03
C PRO A 348 37.67 29.83 -49.43
N CYS A 349 38.19 28.95 -50.30
CA CYS A 349 38.92 27.76 -49.87
C CYS A 349 40.29 28.16 -49.29
N PRO A 350 40.67 27.66 -48.10
CA PRO A 350 41.90 28.06 -47.41
C PRO A 350 43.19 27.61 -48.10
N CYS A 351 43.11 26.80 -49.17
CA CYS A 351 44.27 26.41 -49.99
C CYS A 351 44.75 27.50 -50.97
N GLY A 352 44.15 28.70 -50.94
CA GLY A 352 44.56 29.84 -51.77
C GLY A 352 44.12 29.77 -53.23
N SER A 353 43.28 28.79 -53.61
CA SER A 353 42.87 28.56 -55.01
C SER A 353 41.85 29.56 -55.58
N GLY A 354 41.35 30.49 -54.77
CA GLY A 354 40.32 31.47 -55.15
C GLY A 354 38.91 30.88 -55.39
N LYS A 355 38.71 29.57 -55.23
CA LYS A 355 37.42 28.88 -55.43
C LYS A 355 36.67 28.67 -54.10
N LYS A 356 35.34 28.51 -54.15
CA LYS A 356 34.51 28.16 -52.95
C LYS A 356 34.87 26.76 -52.44
N TYR A 357 34.88 26.57 -51.12
CA TYR A 357 35.34 25.33 -50.46
C TYR A 357 34.70 24.05 -51.03
N LYS A 358 33.37 24.02 -51.23
CA LYS A 358 32.65 22.87 -51.81
C LYS A 358 33.04 22.50 -53.25
N LYS A 359 33.66 23.42 -53.99
CA LYS A 359 34.11 23.22 -55.37
C LYS A 359 35.62 22.94 -55.46
N CYS A 360 36.32 22.88 -54.33
CA CYS A 360 37.76 22.63 -54.23
C CYS A 360 38.03 21.50 -53.22
N CYS A 361 38.64 21.80 -52.07
CA CYS A 361 39.02 20.79 -51.07
C CYS A 361 37.82 20.05 -50.44
N GLY A 362 36.60 20.60 -50.53
CA GLY A 362 35.37 19.95 -50.06
C GLY A 362 34.63 19.13 -51.12
N ARG A 363 35.23 18.85 -52.29
CA ARG A 363 34.57 18.15 -53.41
C ARG A 363 34.66 16.62 -53.33
N ASN A 364 35.60 16.08 -52.54
CA ASN A 364 35.84 14.64 -52.39
C ASN A 364 35.70 14.16 -50.93
N GLY A 365 34.73 14.71 -50.18
CA GLY A 365 34.45 14.32 -48.80
C GLY A 365 32.99 14.01 -48.59
#